data_AF-A0A5A7NSM2-F1
#
_entry.id   AF-A0A5A7NSM2-F1
#
_cell.length_a   1.000
_cell.length_b   1.000
_cell.length_c   1.000
_cell.angle_alpha   90.00
_cell.angle_beta   90.00
_cell.angle_gamma   90.00
#
_symmetry.space_group_name_H-M   'P 1'
#
loop_
_entity.id
_entity.type
_entity.pdbx_description
1 polymer ?
#
loop_
_entity_poly.entity_id
_entity_poly.type
_entity_poly.pdbx_seq_one_letter_code
_entity_poly.pdbx_strand_id
1 'polypeptide(L)'
;MEKLVETLGITRLPKSQVSVMAQDLDTQVEAFRTRPLDASPYTFVAADALVLKVREGGRVVNVHAIASPPGSTPTATARSWASRPPARRTGPGGSPSSVT
;
A
#
# COMPACT_ATOMS: atom_id res chain seq x y z
N MET A 1 -26.50 -11.19 -5.22
CA MET A 1 -25.34 -11.99 -4.78
C MET A 1 -25.56 -12.53 -3.37
N GLU A 2 -25.81 -11.70 -2.37
CA GLU A 2 -26.05 -12.12 -0.97
C GLU A 2 -27.16 -13.17 -0.80
N LYS A 3 -28.32 -13.00 -1.46
CA LYS A 3 -29.42 -14.00 -1.44
C LYS A 3 -29.06 -15.38 -2.02
N LEU A 4 -28.15 -15.44 -2.99
CA LEU A 4 -27.68 -16.72 -3.57
C LEU A 4 -26.68 -17.41 -2.64
N VAL A 5 -25.85 -16.63 -1.94
CA VAL A 5 -24.85 -17.10 -0.97
C VAL A 5 -25.54 -17.62 0.32
N GLU A 6 -26.65 -16.99 0.74
CA GLU A 6 -27.52 -17.52 1.80
C GLU A 6 -28.23 -18.82 1.40
N THR A 7 -28.72 -18.92 0.16
CA THR A 7 -29.43 -20.13 -0.34
C THR A 7 -28.48 -21.34 -0.46
N LEU A 8 -27.17 -21.08 -0.65
CA LEU A 8 -26.11 -22.10 -0.66
C LEU A 8 -25.54 -22.42 0.73
N GLY A 9 -26.13 -21.88 1.81
CA GLY A 9 -25.79 -22.19 3.19
C GLY A 9 -24.54 -21.47 3.75
N ILE A 10 -23.97 -20.52 3.01
CA ILE A 10 -22.78 -19.76 3.45
C ILE A 10 -23.25 -18.43 4.05
N THR A 11 -23.87 -18.47 5.22
CA THR A 11 -24.45 -17.26 5.85
C THR A 11 -23.38 -16.23 6.23
N ARG A 12 -22.18 -16.69 6.64
CA ARG A 12 -20.99 -15.89 6.98
C ARG A 12 -19.71 -16.73 6.81
N LEU A 13 -18.63 -16.17 6.28
CA LEU A 13 -17.32 -16.83 6.30
C LEU A 13 -16.68 -16.65 7.68
N PRO A 14 -16.39 -17.71 8.44
CA PRO A 14 -15.80 -17.58 9.77
C PRO A 14 -14.38 -17.01 9.69
N LYS A 15 -14.03 -16.15 10.65
CA LYS A 15 -12.71 -15.49 10.72
C LYS A 15 -11.54 -16.49 10.74
N SER A 16 -11.72 -17.65 11.37
CA SER A 16 -10.75 -18.74 11.35
C SER A 16 -10.54 -19.30 9.93
N GLN A 17 -11.60 -19.43 9.14
CA GLN A 17 -11.50 -19.89 7.74
C GLN A 17 -10.86 -18.84 6.84
N VAL A 18 -11.16 -17.54 7.03
CA VAL A 18 -10.41 -16.46 6.36
C VAL A 18 -8.91 -16.57 6.67
N SER A 19 -8.56 -16.85 7.93
CA SER A 19 -7.17 -17.00 8.34
C SER A 19 -6.49 -18.21 7.72
N VAL A 20 -7.21 -19.31 7.50
CA VAL A 20 -6.67 -20.50 6.81
C VAL A 20 -6.44 -20.18 5.32
N MET A 21 -7.43 -19.58 4.65
CA MET A 21 -7.30 -19.20 3.23
C MET A 21 -6.19 -18.17 3.00
N ALA A 22 -5.91 -17.31 3.98
CA ALA A 22 -4.82 -16.35 3.88
C ALA A 22 -3.43 -17.00 3.87
N GLN A 23 -3.27 -18.22 4.43
CA GLN A 23 -1.99 -18.94 4.43
C GLN A 23 -1.52 -19.30 3.01
N ASP A 24 -2.46 -19.44 2.06
CA ASP A 24 -2.13 -19.72 0.66
C ASP A 24 -1.31 -18.59 0.03
N LEU A 25 -1.39 -17.36 0.58
CA LEU A 25 -0.61 -16.21 0.12
C LEU A 25 0.83 -16.22 0.67
N ASP A 26 1.14 -16.99 1.71
CA ASP A 26 2.46 -16.94 2.38
C ASP A 26 3.59 -17.28 1.40
N THR A 27 3.37 -18.26 0.51
CA THR A 27 4.35 -18.64 -0.51
C THR A 27 4.60 -17.50 -1.51
N GLN A 28 3.54 -16.81 -1.94
CA GLN A 28 3.65 -15.69 -2.88
C GLN A 28 4.30 -14.47 -2.22
N VAL A 29 3.98 -14.20 -0.96
CA VAL A 29 4.59 -13.14 -0.16
C VAL A 29 6.08 -13.41 0.03
N GLU A 30 6.48 -14.64 0.32
CA GLU A 30 7.89 -14.99 0.48
C GLU A 30 8.65 -14.84 -0.84
N ALA A 31 8.10 -15.34 -1.94
CA ALA A 31 8.69 -15.14 -3.27
C ALA A 31 8.85 -13.65 -3.63
N PHE A 32 7.89 -12.80 -3.23
CA PHE A 32 8.01 -11.35 -3.40
C PHE A 32 9.13 -10.77 -2.52
N ARG A 33 9.28 -11.22 -1.27
CA ARG A 33 10.30 -10.71 -0.34
C ARG A 33 11.72 -11.12 -0.75
N THR A 34 11.90 -12.32 -1.29
CA THR A 34 13.20 -12.84 -1.71
C THR A 34 13.53 -12.54 -3.17
N ARG A 35 12.67 -11.78 -3.88
CA ARG A 35 12.89 -11.47 -5.29
C ARG A 35 14.23 -10.71 -5.48
N PRO A 36 15.00 -11.03 -6.54
CA PRO A 36 16.21 -10.29 -6.83
C PRO A 36 15.89 -8.82 -7.19
N LEU A 37 16.73 -7.91 -6.72
CA LEU A 37 16.65 -6.46 -6.92
C LEU A 37 17.81 -5.94 -7.78
N ASP A 38 18.56 -6.82 -8.42
CA ASP A 38 19.76 -6.52 -9.21
C ASP A 38 19.47 -6.17 -10.68
N ALA A 39 18.20 -6.10 -11.07
CA ALA A 39 17.78 -5.98 -12.45
C ALA A 39 18.21 -4.67 -13.17
N SER A 40 18.66 -3.64 -12.44
CA SER A 40 19.35 -2.41 -12.93
C SER A 40 19.44 -1.38 -11.78
N PRO A 41 20.28 -0.33 -11.84
CA PRO A 41 20.42 0.63 -10.75
C PRO A 41 19.12 1.38 -10.43
N TYR A 42 18.64 1.29 -9.19
CA TYR A 42 17.54 2.14 -8.72
C TYR A 42 18.06 3.56 -8.47
N THR A 43 17.75 4.49 -9.36
CA THR A 43 18.09 5.91 -9.17
C THR A 43 17.38 6.51 -7.95
N PHE A 44 16.17 6.02 -7.64
CA PHE A 44 15.38 6.44 -6.49
C PHE A 44 14.64 5.25 -5.88
N VAL A 45 14.56 5.23 -4.55
CA VAL A 45 13.79 4.25 -3.78
C VAL A 45 12.88 4.99 -2.83
N ALA A 46 11.58 4.74 -2.93
CA ALA A 46 10.61 5.17 -1.94
C ALA A 46 10.46 4.06 -0.89
N ALA A 47 10.54 4.45 0.38
CA ALA A 47 10.27 3.59 1.52
C ALA A 47 9.22 4.25 2.39
N ASP A 48 8.20 3.49 2.78
CA ASP A 48 7.18 3.89 3.74
C ASP A 48 7.30 3.03 5.00
N ALA A 49 7.06 3.63 6.16
CA ALA A 49 7.18 2.97 7.47
C ALA A 49 5.84 3.02 8.21
N LEU A 50 5.27 1.84 8.43
CA LEU A 50 3.99 1.68 9.12
C LEU A 50 4.22 1.12 10.53
N VAL A 51 3.59 1.73 11.53
CA VAL A 51 3.61 1.21 12.90
C VAL A 51 2.41 0.30 13.13
N LEU A 52 2.67 -0.99 13.36
CA LEU A 52 1.67 -2.02 13.57
C LEU A 52 1.69 -2.49 15.03
N LYS A 53 0.51 -2.72 15.61
CA LYS A 53 0.35 -3.37 16.91
C LYS A 53 0.32 -4.89 16.71
N VAL A 54 1.35 -5.58 17.17
CA VAL A 54 1.45 -7.05 17.05
C VAL A 54 1.58 -7.70 18.42
N ARG A 55 1.19 -8.97 18.52
CA ARG A 55 1.33 -9.77 19.74
C ARG A 55 2.62 -10.58 19.65
N GLU A 56 3.57 -10.28 20.51
CA GLU A 56 4.85 -10.99 20.63
C GLU A 56 5.12 -11.32 22.10
N GLY A 57 5.53 -12.56 22.40
CA GLY A 57 5.85 -12.98 23.77
C GLY A 57 4.74 -12.75 24.80
N GLY A 58 3.47 -12.79 24.38
CA GLY A 58 2.30 -12.55 25.23
C GLY A 58 1.99 -11.06 25.50
N ARG A 59 2.68 -10.11 24.86
CA ARG A 59 2.43 -8.67 25.00
C ARG A 59 2.12 -8.03 23.64
N VAL A 60 1.36 -6.93 23.65
CA VAL A 60 1.12 -6.13 22.45
C VAL A 60 2.20 -5.07 22.31
N VAL A 61 3.00 -5.14 21.24
CA VAL A 61 4.13 -4.25 20.97
C VAL A 61 3.92 -3.48 19.66
N ASN A 62 4.62 -2.36 19.52
CA ASN A 62 4.69 -1.61 18.26
C ASN A 62 5.84 -2.16 17.41
N VAL A 63 5.52 -2.66 16.21
CA VAL A 63 6.49 -3.08 15.21
C VAL A 63 6.42 -2.14 14.01
N HIS A 64 7.58 -1.86 13.42
CA HIS A 64 7.71 -0.99 12.26
C HIS A 64 7.84 -1.87 11.02
N ALA A 65 6.85 -1.81 10.14
CA ALA A 65 6.87 -2.51 8.85
C ALA A 65 7.33 -1.51 7.77
N ILE A 66 8.43 -1.83 7.11
CA ILE A 66 8.93 -1.04 5.97
C ILE A 66 8.40 -1.67 4.69
N ALA A 67 7.66 -0.88 3.90
CA ALA A 67 7.15 -1.29 2.61
C ALA A 67 7.73 -0.40 1.51
N SER A 68 8.08 -1.01 0.38
CA SER A 68 8.38 -0.28 -0.85
C SER A 68 7.28 -0.60 -1.86
N PRO A 69 6.69 0.41 -2.53
CA PRO A 69 5.62 0.18 -3.48
C PRO A 69 6.10 -0.68 -4.67
N PRO A 70 5.27 -1.62 -5.16
CA PRO A 70 5.60 -2.39 -6.35
C PRO A 70 5.71 -1.45 -7.56
N GLY A 71 6.83 -1.53 -8.29
CA GLY A 71 7.05 -0.72 -9.49
C GLY A 71 8.03 0.45 -9.34
N SER A 72 8.85 0.50 -8.28
CA SER A 72 10.12 1.22 -8.35
C SER A 72 11.00 0.51 -9.40
N THR A 73 10.82 0.82 -10.68
CA THR A 73 11.65 0.28 -11.76
C THR A 73 12.94 1.11 -11.85
N PRO A 74 14.09 0.48 -12.13
CA PRO A 74 15.37 1.19 -12.28
C PRO A 74 15.41 2.10 -13.52
N THR A 75 14.36 2.08 -14.35
CA THR A 75 14.16 2.99 -15.49
C THR A 75 12.85 3.77 -15.37
N ALA A 76 12.51 4.24 -14.17
CA ALA A 76 11.51 5.30 -14.04
C ALA A 76 12.22 6.65 -14.22
N THR A 77 12.08 7.24 -15.41
CA THR A 77 12.37 8.65 -15.64
C THR A 77 11.69 9.48 -14.55
N ALA A 78 12.47 10.00 -13.60
CA ALA A 78 12.04 10.79 -12.44
C ALA A 78 11.40 12.15 -12.80
N ARG A 79 10.95 12.36 -14.05
CA ARG A 79 10.39 13.63 -14.52
C ARG A 79 8.93 13.85 -14.12
N SER A 80 8.12 12.80 -13.90
CA SER A 80 6.68 13.03 -13.67
C SER A 80 6.35 13.53 -12.26
N TRP A 81 7.09 13.10 -11.23
CA TRP A 81 6.85 13.57 -9.85
C TRP A 81 7.37 15.01 -9.64
N ALA A 82 8.53 15.35 -10.20
CA ALA A 82 9.11 16.69 -10.09
C ALA A 82 8.28 17.78 -10.79
N SER A 83 7.37 17.41 -11.71
CA SER A 83 6.59 18.35 -12.51
C SER A 83 5.21 18.65 -11.95
N ARG A 84 4.79 18.06 -10.82
CA ARG A 84 3.50 18.42 -10.20
C ARG A 84 3.71 19.65 -9.33
N PRO A 85 3.18 20.83 -9.70
CA PRO A 85 3.21 21.97 -8.80
C PRO A 85 2.40 21.61 -7.55
N PRO A 86 2.80 22.10 -6.36
CA PRO A 86 1.98 21.90 -5.16
C PRO A 86 0.58 22.42 -5.45
N ALA A 87 -0.43 21.57 -5.21
CA ALA A 87 -1.83 21.93 -5.45
C ALA A 87 -2.12 23.26 -4.74
N ARG A 88 -2.36 24.31 -5.53
CA ARG A 88 -2.66 25.64 -5.02
C ARG A 88 -3.95 25.52 -4.23
N ARG A 89 -3.85 25.59 -2.90
CA ARG A 89 -5.00 25.66 -2.00
C ARG A 89 -5.77 26.94 -2.35
N THR A 90 -6.77 26.83 -3.20
CA THR A 90 -7.69 27.94 -3.48
C THR A 90 -8.58 28.10 -2.25
N GLY A 91 -8.24 29.07 -1.40
CA GLY A 91 -9.20 29.62 -0.44
C GLY A 91 -10.32 30.36 -1.18
N PRO A 92 -11.50 30.53 -0.56
CA PRO A 92 -12.63 31.15 -1.22
C PRO A 92 -12.47 32.68 -1.24
N GLY A 93 -12.73 33.28 -2.42
CA GLY A 93 -13.13 34.68 -2.55
C GLY A 93 -12.00 35.72 -2.60
N GLY A 94 -11.82 36.32 -3.79
CA GLY A 94 -11.02 37.52 -3.99
C GLY A 94 -10.83 37.82 -5.47
N SER A 95 -11.73 38.63 -6.04
CA SER A 95 -11.74 39.04 -7.46
C SER A 95 -10.41 39.67 -7.88
N PRO A 96 -9.94 39.46 -9.13
CA PRO A 96 -8.72 40.09 -9.61
C PRO A 96 -9.03 41.51 -10.11
N SER A 97 -8.46 42.52 -9.44
CA SER A 97 -8.38 43.88 -9.98
C SER A 97 -7.13 43.95 -10.86
N SER A 98 -7.34 44.20 -12.16
CA SER A 98 -6.29 44.60 -13.10
C SER A 98 -5.73 45.96 -12.72
N VAL A 99 -4.40 46.08 -12.64
CA VAL A 99 -3.72 47.38 -12.70
C VAL A 99 -2.56 47.26 -13.71
N THR A 100 -2.71 48.13 -14.71
CA THR A 100 -1.80 48.81 -15.63
C THR A 100 -0.32 48.40 -15.67
#